data_AF-A0A952HSU4-F1
#
_entry.id   AF-A0A952HSU4-F1
#
_cell.length_a   1.000
_cell.length_b   1.000
_cell.length_c   1.000
_cell.angle_alpha   90.00
_cell.angle_beta   90.00
_cell.angle_gamma   90.00
#
_symmetry.space_group_name_H-M   'P 1'
#
loop_
_entity.id
_entity.type
_entity.pdbx_description
1 polymer ?
#
loop_
_entity_poly.entity_id
_entity_poly.type
_entity_poly.pdbx_seq_one_letter_code
_entity_poly.pdbx_strand_id
1 'polypeptide(L)'
;FNPSSPYQNQVATELNTANTNFSILGQAFYNNDPTSQPILRASYTSSSAPSNPVAGMTWLDTSTNPPTLKVYDGNNWQSNVVNATNSTNANYSSNSDKVDGFHANQTPSPNVIVPLNSSGVLDLSSTYVKSNVYSFRRIDLSNVSSDYTLQVGEEAYISFNNSSSVALHIATQNGAIYEILLPDSAQPTYLYPNNTSYSNQFTNTRLYTYSNNSSQTVGTDGDTTSGFKFYSGINRIIVFNNTGNKRVIARYGDCGGKHIGISSSYWNDTSTNWVSLGTFSFNWSFSGFVLVRRLV
;
A
#
# COMPACT_ATOMS: atom_id res chain seq x y z
N PHE A 1 51.06 3.47 62.27
CA PHE A 1 51.29 3.79 63.69
C PHE A 1 52.60 3.24 64.28
N ASN A 2 53.39 2.40 63.59
CA ASN A 2 54.73 2.04 64.06
C ASN A 2 55.67 1.57 62.90
N PRO A 3 56.09 2.48 62.00
CA PRO A 3 57.02 2.16 60.92
C PRO A 3 58.40 1.85 61.49
N SER A 4 59.11 0.91 60.86
CA SER A 4 60.48 0.52 61.24
C SER A 4 61.51 1.64 61.10
N SER A 5 61.16 2.72 60.37
CA SER A 5 61.95 3.95 60.24
C SER A 5 61.04 5.17 60.41
N PRO A 6 61.20 5.98 61.47
CA PRO A 6 60.43 7.20 61.65
C PRO A 6 60.69 8.22 60.53
N TYR A 7 59.69 9.04 60.20
CA TYR A 7 59.81 10.09 59.19
C TYR A 7 59.28 11.44 59.69
N GLN A 8 59.70 12.53 59.05
CA GLN A 8 59.30 13.88 59.45
C GLN A 8 57.78 14.03 59.38
N ASN A 9 57.18 14.60 60.45
CA ASN A 9 55.73 14.77 60.61
C ASN A 9 54.91 13.47 60.60
N GLN A 10 55.53 12.31 60.83
CA GLN A 10 54.87 11.00 60.80
C GLN A 10 53.55 10.96 61.58
N VAL A 11 53.52 11.43 62.82
CA VAL A 11 52.30 11.41 63.64
C VAL A 11 51.17 12.21 62.98
N ALA A 12 51.47 13.38 62.43
CA ALA A 12 50.49 14.22 61.76
C ALA A 12 49.99 13.58 60.45
N THR A 13 50.89 13.00 59.65
CA THR A 13 50.54 12.33 58.38
C THR A 13 49.68 11.09 58.61
N GLU A 14 50.04 10.25 59.58
CA GLU A 14 49.28 9.04 59.91
C GLU A 14 47.93 9.38 60.56
N LEU A 15 47.86 10.41 61.41
CA LEU A 15 46.61 10.89 61.99
C LEU A 15 45.67 11.45 60.92
N ASN A 16 46.19 12.25 59.98
CA ASN A 16 45.39 12.74 58.85
C ASN A 16 44.87 11.59 57.99
N THR A 17 45.72 10.61 57.67
CA THR A 17 45.33 9.43 56.89
C THR A 17 44.24 8.62 57.62
N ALA A 18 44.38 8.42 58.93
CA ALA A 18 43.37 7.74 59.74
C ALA A 18 42.05 8.52 59.76
N ASN A 19 42.08 9.84 59.96
CA ASN A 19 40.89 10.69 59.93
C ASN A 19 40.20 10.66 58.56
N THR A 20 40.96 10.66 57.47
CA THR A 20 40.41 10.48 56.11
C THR A 20 39.75 9.11 55.95
N ASN A 21 40.40 8.03 56.40
CA ASN A 21 39.81 6.69 56.35
C ASN A 21 38.52 6.59 57.19
N PHE A 22 38.48 7.21 58.36
CA PHE A 22 37.25 7.26 59.18
C PHE A 22 36.15 8.09 58.51
N SER A 23 36.49 9.17 57.81
CA SER A 23 35.53 9.94 57.02
C SER A 23 34.96 9.13 55.85
N ILE A 24 35.80 8.41 55.11
CA ILE A 24 35.38 7.50 54.02
C ILE A 24 34.49 6.38 54.56
N LEU A 25 34.86 5.77 55.69
CA LEU A 25 34.04 4.75 56.34
C LEU A 25 32.71 5.34 56.82
N GLY A 26 32.70 6.57 57.34
CA GLY A 26 31.49 7.29 57.71
C GLY A 26 30.50 7.37 56.54
N GLN A 27 30.97 7.64 55.31
CA GLN A 27 30.11 7.69 54.11
C GLN A 27 29.41 6.37 53.78
N ALA A 28 29.84 5.24 54.36
CA ALA A 28 29.14 3.98 54.24
C ALA A 28 27.92 3.88 55.17
N PHE A 29 27.61 4.89 55.98
CA PHE A 29 26.50 4.93 56.94
C PHE A 29 25.60 6.15 56.74
N TYR A 30 24.34 6.04 57.14
CA TYR A 30 23.36 7.13 57.02
C TYR A 30 23.85 8.42 57.71
N ASN A 31 23.70 9.57 57.05
CA ASN A 31 24.18 10.87 57.52
C ASN A 31 25.68 10.94 57.89
N ASN A 32 26.50 10.03 57.35
CA ASN A 32 27.91 9.87 57.69
C ASN A 32 28.18 9.52 59.16
N ASP A 33 27.19 8.96 59.87
CA ASP A 33 27.28 8.60 61.29
C ASP A 33 27.51 7.08 61.43
N PRO A 34 28.69 6.62 61.91
CA PRO A 34 28.97 5.19 62.06
C PRO A 34 28.16 4.50 63.15
N THR A 35 27.42 5.25 63.99
CA THR A 35 26.44 4.70 64.93
C THR A 35 25.07 4.46 64.27
N SER A 36 24.87 4.98 63.05
CA SER A 36 23.68 4.74 62.23
C SER A 36 23.82 3.46 61.39
N GLN A 37 22.78 3.16 60.58
CA GLN A 37 22.78 1.94 59.75
C GLN A 37 23.61 2.12 58.47
N PRO A 38 24.31 1.07 58.00
CA PRO A 38 25.11 1.13 56.77
C PRO A 38 24.23 1.33 55.52
N ILE A 39 24.68 2.15 54.57
CA ILE A 39 24.12 2.40 53.23
C ILE A 39 24.40 1.22 52.28
N LEU A 40 24.65 0.01 52.80
CA LEU A 40 24.62 -1.19 51.97
C LEU A 40 23.18 -1.34 51.47
N ARG A 41 22.94 -0.83 50.25
CA ARG A 41 21.66 -0.83 49.54
C ARG A 41 21.26 -2.26 49.24
N ALA A 42 20.72 -2.94 50.24
CA ALA A 42 20.17 -4.27 50.10
C ALA A 42 19.01 -4.20 49.10
N SER A 43 19.20 -4.78 47.91
CA SER A 43 18.09 -5.09 47.02
C SER A 43 17.45 -6.35 47.56
N TYR A 44 16.22 -6.24 48.05
CA TYR A 44 15.47 -7.35 48.62
C TYR A 44 14.54 -7.95 47.57
N THR A 45 14.41 -9.27 47.50
CA THR A 45 13.51 -9.95 46.56
C THR A 45 12.65 -10.94 47.32
N SER A 46 11.34 -10.70 47.42
CA SER A 46 10.44 -11.56 48.21
C SER A 46 8.95 -11.20 47.99
N SER A 47 8.05 -12.10 48.40
CA SER A 47 6.58 -11.87 48.35
C SER A 47 6.05 -11.05 49.53
N SER A 48 6.89 -10.71 50.50
CA SER A 48 6.56 -9.85 51.64
C SER A 48 7.56 -8.71 51.78
N ALA A 49 7.10 -7.56 52.25
CA ALA A 49 7.97 -6.41 52.47
C ALA A 49 9.05 -6.72 53.51
N PRO A 50 10.29 -6.19 53.36
CA PRO A 50 11.28 -6.18 54.43
C PRO A 50 10.69 -5.62 55.73
N SER A 51 10.95 -6.29 56.86
CA SER A 51 10.38 -5.92 58.16
C SER A 51 11.02 -4.68 58.80
N ASN A 52 12.24 -4.31 58.38
CA ASN A 52 12.98 -3.16 58.89
C ASN A 52 13.59 -2.35 57.72
N PRO A 53 12.75 -1.70 56.90
CA PRO A 53 13.23 -0.98 55.73
C PRO A 53 13.89 0.34 56.11
N VAL A 54 14.94 0.72 55.38
CA VAL A 54 15.59 2.04 55.47
C VAL A 54 15.28 2.86 54.23
N ALA A 55 15.19 4.18 54.36
CA ALA A 55 14.90 5.07 53.23
C ALA A 55 15.89 4.82 52.07
N GLY A 56 15.37 4.65 50.86
CA GLY A 56 16.12 4.30 49.66
C GLY A 56 16.35 2.79 49.44
N MET A 57 15.93 1.92 50.37
CA MET A 57 15.95 0.46 50.16
C MET A 57 15.05 0.09 48.98
N THR A 58 15.50 -0.85 48.15
CA THR A 58 14.73 -1.38 47.03
C THR A 58 14.20 -2.78 47.35
N TRP A 59 12.96 -3.05 46.95
CA TRP A 59 12.32 -4.35 47.10
C TRP A 59 11.65 -4.75 45.78
N LEU A 60 12.08 -5.87 45.21
CA LEU A 60 11.34 -6.53 44.14
C LEU A 60 10.24 -7.38 44.78
N ASP A 61 9.02 -6.87 44.76
CA ASP A 61 7.82 -7.51 45.27
C ASP A 61 7.38 -8.61 44.30
N THR A 62 7.58 -9.87 44.69
CA THR A 62 7.19 -11.05 43.91
C THR A 62 5.79 -11.54 44.21
N SER A 63 5.02 -10.86 45.07
CA SER A 63 3.60 -11.16 45.29
C SER A 63 2.72 -10.69 44.13
N THR A 64 3.22 -9.77 43.30
CA THR A 64 2.54 -9.30 42.08
C THR A 64 3.03 -10.08 40.86
N ASN A 65 2.17 -10.22 39.84
CA ASN A 65 2.53 -10.78 38.54
C ASN A 65 2.17 -9.78 37.43
N PRO A 66 3.14 -9.13 36.77
CA PRO A 66 4.59 -9.28 36.94
C PRO A 66 5.10 -8.76 38.30
N PRO A 67 6.25 -9.24 38.81
CA PRO A 67 6.89 -8.67 40.00
C PRO A 67 7.13 -7.17 39.85
N THR A 68 6.93 -6.41 40.92
CA THR A 68 7.01 -4.94 40.90
C THR A 68 8.17 -4.44 41.75
N LEU A 69 8.97 -3.52 41.20
CA LEU A 69 10.03 -2.88 41.97
C LEU A 69 9.43 -1.76 42.83
N LYS A 70 9.74 -1.76 44.11
CA LYS A 70 9.35 -0.75 45.10
C LYS A 70 10.58 -0.13 45.75
N VAL A 71 10.48 1.13 46.16
CA VAL A 71 11.52 1.87 46.89
C VAL A 71 10.90 2.41 48.18
N TYR A 72 11.54 2.17 49.32
CA TYR A 72 11.06 2.69 50.61
C TYR A 72 11.45 4.16 50.76
N ASP A 73 10.50 5.06 51.01
CA ASP A 73 10.77 6.51 51.13
C ASP A 73 11.18 6.97 52.53
N GLY A 74 11.21 6.04 53.50
CA GLY A 74 11.43 6.32 54.93
C GLY A 74 10.17 6.08 55.77
N ASN A 75 8.99 6.13 55.16
CA ASN A 75 7.69 5.89 55.80
C ASN A 75 6.89 4.78 55.13
N ASN A 76 6.92 4.68 53.81
CA ASN A 76 6.13 3.75 53.01
C ASN A 76 6.92 3.15 51.84
N TRP A 77 6.52 1.97 51.39
CA TRP A 77 6.99 1.37 50.13
C TRP A 77 6.27 2.02 48.95
N GLN A 78 6.98 2.85 48.19
CA GLN A 78 6.48 3.43 46.95
C GLN A 78 6.74 2.45 45.81
N SER A 79 5.71 2.12 45.02
CA SER A 79 5.95 1.47 43.73
C SER A 79 6.84 2.40 42.91
N ASN A 80 7.87 1.86 42.26
CA ASN A 80 8.75 2.61 41.37
C ASN A 80 8.02 2.98 40.06
N VAL A 81 6.79 3.47 40.18
CA VAL A 81 6.19 4.43 39.25
C VAL A 81 6.90 5.76 39.49
N VAL A 82 8.23 5.79 39.37
CA VAL A 82 8.98 7.05 39.31
C VAL A 82 8.54 7.71 38.02
N ASN A 83 7.63 8.67 38.14
CA ASN A 83 7.52 9.83 37.26
C ASN A 83 7.61 9.56 35.75
N ALA A 84 7.04 8.46 35.25
CA ALA A 84 6.78 8.35 33.82
C ALA A 84 5.90 9.52 33.36
N THR A 85 5.06 10.11 34.22
CA THR A 85 4.23 11.27 33.87
C THR A 85 5.03 12.54 33.50
N ASN A 86 6.29 12.69 33.94
CA ASN A 86 7.08 13.92 33.77
C ASN A 86 8.36 13.78 32.94
N SER A 87 8.68 12.60 32.42
CA SER A 87 9.75 12.51 31.41
C SER A 87 9.18 12.89 30.05
N THR A 88 9.83 13.80 29.33
CA THR A 88 9.57 14.06 27.90
C THR A 88 9.51 12.76 27.09
N ASN A 89 10.22 11.71 27.52
CA ASN A 89 10.19 10.36 26.93
C ASN A 89 8.84 9.62 27.05
N ALA A 90 7.98 9.96 28.02
CA ALA A 90 6.65 9.34 28.13
C ALA A 90 5.62 9.94 27.18
N ASN A 91 5.78 11.22 26.82
CA ASN A 91 5.01 11.82 25.73
C ASN A 91 5.38 11.18 24.38
N TYR A 92 6.65 10.80 24.18
CA TYR A 92 7.08 10.02 23.02
C TYR A 92 6.65 8.55 23.08
N SER A 93 6.52 7.96 24.26
CA SER A 93 5.99 6.59 24.43
C SER A 93 4.48 6.52 24.15
N SER A 94 3.71 7.54 24.53
CA SER A 94 2.25 7.61 24.30
C SER A 94 1.87 7.81 22.82
N ASN A 95 2.81 8.29 22.01
CA ASN A 95 2.68 8.44 20.57
C ASN A 95 3.60 7.47 19.81
N SER A 96 4.19 6.47 20.47
CA SER A 96 5.08 5.53 19.78
C SER A 96 4.35 4.68 18.73
N ASP A 97 3.02 4.61 18.80
CA ASP A 97 2.14 3.97 17.81
C ASP A 97 1.42 4.97 16.88
N LYS A 98 1.74 6.27 16.98
CA LYS A 98 1.11 7.34 16.22
C LYS A 98 2.11 8.04 15.30
N VAL A 99 1.66 8.38 14.10
CA VAL A 99 2.36 9.28 13.18
C VAL A 99 1.55 10.59 13.15
N ASP A 100 2.16 11.70 13.55
CA ASP A 100 1.51 13.03 13.68
C ASP A 100 0.22 13.03 14.52
N GLY A 101 0.16 12.19 15.56
CA GLY A 101 -1.01 12.10 16.45
C GLY A 101 -2.13 11.18 15.95
N PHE A 102 -1.94 10.51 14.81
CA PHE A 102 -2.87 9.55 14.24
C PHE A 102 -2.36 8.11 14.39
N HIS A 103 -3.25 7.18 14.75
CA HIS A 103 -2.91 5.75 14.82
C HIS A 103 -2.76 5.16 13.41
N ALA A 104 -1.85 4.21 13.20
CA ALA A 104 -1.81 3.43 11.98
C ALA A 104 -2.71 2.18 12.10
N ASN A 105 -3.75 2.06 11.26
CA ASN A 105 -4.65 0.90 11.30
C ASN A 105 -5.17 0.58 9.88
N GLN A 106 -5.23 -0.70 9.53
CA GLN A 106 -5.78 -1.18 8.25
C GLN A 106 -7.29 -0.96 8.13
N THR A 107 -7.99 -0.79 9.26
CA THR A 107 -9.39 -0.41 9.29
C THR A 107 -9.47 1.11 9.37
N PRO A 108 -10.01 1.79 8.34
CA PRO A 108 -10.21 3.24 8.41
C PRO A 108 -11.14 3.59 9.59
N SER A 109 -10.79 4.65 10.31
CA SER A 109 -11.64 5.34 11.28
C SER A 109 -11.21 6.81 11.36
N PRO A 110 -12.01 7.72 11.97
CA PRO A 110 -11.52 9.06 12.27
C PRO A 110 -10.18 9.00 13.01
N ASN A 111 -9.26 9.89 12.64
CA ASN A 111 -7.92 10.01 13.20
C ASN A 111 -7.03 8.75 13.05
N VAL A 112 -7.21 8.00 11.95
CA VAL A 112 -6.35 6.86 11.57
C VAL A 112 -5.68 7.12 10.23
N ILE A 113 -4.37 6.83 10.17
CA ILE A 113 -3.62 6.68 8.92
C ILE A 113 -3.77 5.23 8.46
N VAL A 114 -4.28 5.03 7.25
CA VAL A 114 -4.40 3.69 6.64
C VAL A 114 -3.06 3.33 5.99
N PRO A 115 -2.36 2.28 6.45
CA PRO A 115 -1.07 1.90 5.89
C PRO A 115 -1.23 1.25 4.50
N LEU A 116 -0.14 1.24 3.73
CA LEU A 116 -0.06 0.51 2.46
C LEU A 116 -0.11 -1.01 2.71
N ASN A 117 -0.60 -1.77 1.74
CA ASN A 117 -0.51 -3.23 1.76
C ASN A 117 0.94 -3.72 1.54
N SER A 118 1.15 -5.04 1.56
CA SER A 118 2.46 -5.67 1.34
C SER A 118 3.11 -5.35 -0.01
N SER A 119 2.34 -4.83 -0.97
CA SER A 119 2.82 -4.39 -2.29
C SER A 119 3.09 -2.89 -2.36
N GLY A 120 3.01 -2.16 -1.24
CA GLY A 120 3.20 -0.70 -1.21
C GLY A 120 2.02 0.07 -1.82
N VAL A 121 0.83 -0.52 -1.89
CA VAL A 121 -0.37 0.10 -2.47
C VAL A 121 -1.38 0.41 -1.38
N LEU A 122 -1.96 1.62 -1.43
CA LEU A 122 -3.12 1.97 -0.63
C LEU A 122 -4.35 1.29 -1.24
N ASP A 123 -4.75 0.15 -0.66
CA ASP A 123 -5.90 -0.60 -1.11
C ASP A 123 -7.18 -0.10 -0.42
N LEU A 124 -7.95 0.72 -1.14
CA LEU A 124 -9.24 1.24 -0.66
C LEU A 124 -10.44 0.41 -1.13
N SER A 125 -10.21 -0.71 -1.83
CA SER A 125 -11.27 -1.47 -2.52
C SER A 125 -12.35 -2.03 -1.59
N SER A 126 -12.03 -2.21 -0.30
CA SER A 126 -12.93 -2.75 0.73
C SER A 126 -13.44 -1.71 1.73
N THR A 127 -13.12 -0.43 1.55
CA THR A 127 -13.34 0.60 2.59
C THR A 127 -14.47 1.57 2.26
N TYR A 128 -15.11 2.12 3.29
CA TYR A 128 -16.12 3.17 3.19
C TYR A 128 -15.53 4.56 2.88
N VAL A 129 -14.21 4.65 2.65
CA VAL A 129 -13.53 5.90 2.28
C VAL A 129 -14.06 6.34 0.91
N LYS A 130 -15.17 7.07 0.93
CA LYS A 130 -15.68 7.81 -0.22
C LYS A 130 -14.70 8.93 -0.47
N SER A 131 -13.69 8.63 -1.27
CA SER A 131 -12.87 9.67 -1.84
C SER A 131 -13.77 10.52 -2.74
N ASN A 132 -13.85 11.82 -2.44
CA ASN A 132 -14.41 12.80 -3.38
C ASN A 132 -13.55 12.88 -4.66
N VAL A 133 -12.35 12.29 -4.63
CA VAL A 133 -11.53 12.02 -5.79
C VAL A 133 -12.02 10.71 -6.39
N TYR A 134 -12.68 10.81 -7.54
CA TYR A 134 -13.07 9.72 -8.41
C TYR A 134 -11.79 9.03 -8.96
N SER A 135 -11.03 8.34 -8.10
CA SER A 135 -9.86 7.59 -8.52
C SER A 135 -10.34 6.29 -9.13
N PHE A 136 -10.47 6.26 -10.45
CA PHE A 136 -10.63 5.01 -11.19
C PHE A 136 -9.44 4.10 -10.83
N ARG A 137 -9.74 2.93 -10.27
CA ARG A 137 -8.71 1.93 -9.97
C ARG A 137 -8.20 1.38 -11.29
N ARG A 138 -6.90 1.54 -11.53
CA ARG A 138 -6.23 1.01 -12.71
C ARG A 138 -5.55 -0.31 -12.38
N ILE A 139 -5.78 -1.33 -13.20
CA ILE A 139 -5.17 -2.65 -13.09
C ILE A 139 -4.22 -2.83 -14.27
N ASP A 140 -2.96 -3.17 -14.01
CA ASP A 140 -2.02 -3.52 -15.08
C ASP A 140 -2.19 -4.99 -15.47
N LEU A 141 -2.53 -5.23 -16.74
CA LEU A 141 -2.74 -6.55 -17.34
C LEU A 141 -1.69 -6.88 -18.42
N SER A 142 -0.56 -6.17 -18.46
CA SER A 142 0.45 -6.32 -19.53
C SER A 142 1.12 -7.70 -19.57
N ASN A 143 1.19 -8.42 -18.44
CA ASN A 143 1.92 -9.70 -18.31
C ASN A 143 1.10 -10.80 -17.63
N VAL A 144 -0.22 -10.79 -17.79
CA VAL A 144 -1.10 -11.82 -17.21
C VAL A 144 -1.35 -12.95 -18.20
N SER A 145 -1.68 -14.14 -17.69
CA SER A 145 -1.97 -15.34 -18.50
C SER A 145 -3.45 -15.75 -18.49
N SER A 146 -4.28 -15.05 -17.72
CA SER A 146 -5.68 -15.38 -17.51
C SER A 146 -6.53 -14.13 -17.46
N ASP A 147 -7.80 -14.29 -17.78
CA ASP A 147 -8.74 -13.18 -17.85
C ASP A 147 -9.10 -12.63 -16.47
N TYR A 148 -9.10 -11.30 -16.35
CA TYR A 148 -9.54 -10.57 -15.18
C TYR A 148 -10.97 -10.04 -15.36
N THR A 149 -11.81 -10.17 -14.33
CA THR A 149 -13.16 -9.61 -14.34
C THR A 149 -13.15 -8.16 -13.82
N LEU A 150 -13.13 -7.20 -14.73
CA LEU A 150 -13.20 -5.77 -14.38
C LEU A 150 -14.48 -5.45 -13.60
N GLN A 151 -14.32 -4.74 -12.48
CA GLN A 151 -15.45 -4.13 -11.75
C GLN A 151 -15.91 -2.84 -12.44
N VAL A 152 -17.14 -2.41 -12.16
CA VAL A 152 -17.67 -1.15 -12.72
C VAL A 152 -16.79 0.03 -12.29
N GLY A 153 -16.32 0.81 -13.26
CA GLY A 153 -15.41 1.93 -13.04
C GLY A 153 -13.92 1.57 -12.98
N GLU A 154 -13.55 0.29 -12.94
CA GLU A 154 -12.14 -0.13 -13.08
C GLU A 154 -11.67 0.03 -14.54
N GLU A 155 -10.38 0.33 -14.68
CA GLU A 155 -9.69 0.48 -15.95
C GLU A 155 -8.49 -0.48 -16.03
N ALA A 156 -8.43 -1.33 -17.04
CA ALA A 156 -7.24 -2.08 -17.38
C ALA A 156 -6.27 -1.22 -18.19
N TYR A 157 -4.98 -1.37 -17.90
CA TYR A 157 -3.86 -0.92 -18.72
C TYR A 157 -3.10 -2.12 -19.25
N ILE A 158 -2.92 -2.20 -20.56
CA ILE A 158 -2.23 -3.29 -21.22
C ILE A 158 -1.14 -2.67 -22.10
N SER A 159 0.11 -2.71 -21.67
CA SER A 159 1.25 -2.32 -22.51
C SER A 159 1.71 -3.50 -23.37
N PHE A 160 2.20 -3.19 -24.56
CA PHE A 160 2.76 -4.19 -25.48
C PHE A 160 3.95 -3.60 -26.24
N ASN A 161 4.89 -4.47 -26.59
CA ASN A 161 6.11 -4.08 -27.29
C ASN A 161 6.27 -4.90 -28.57
N ASN A 162 6.44 -4.20 -29.70
CA ASN A 162 6.68 -4.77 -31.03
C ASN A 162 5.79 -6.00 -31.33
N SER A 163 4.48 -5.87 -31.10
CA SER A 163 3.52 -6.95 -31.26
C SER A 163 2.51 -6.64 -32.35
N SER A 164 2.13 -7.68 -33.11
CA SER A 164 1.00 -7.66 -34.05
C SER A 164 -0.26 -8.31 -33.46
N SER A 165 -0.20 -8.77 -32.20
CA SER A 165 -1.30 -9.42 -31.50
C SER A 165 -1.27 -9.10 -30.00
N VAL A 166 -2.39 -8.62 -29.45
CA VAL A 166 -2.48 -8.19 -28.04
C VAL A 166 -3.75 -8.77 -27.43
N ALA A 167 -3.57 -9.78 -26.57
CA ALA A 167 -4.66 -10.31 -25.77
C ALA A 167 -5.05 -9.31 -24.67
N LEU A 168 -6.34 -9.04 -24.52
CA LEU A 168 -6.83 -8.07 -23.54
C LEU A 168 -6.92 -8.65 -22.13
N HIS A 169 -7.05 -9.97 -22.01
CA HIS A 169 -7.18 -10.68 -20.74
C HIS A 169 -8.30 -10.14 -19.84
N ILE A 170 -9.47 -9.88 -20.42
CA ILE A 170 -10.64 -9.36 -19.69
C ILE A 170 -11.83 -10.28 -19.89
N ALA A 171 -12.28 -10.86 -18.78
CA ALA A 171 -13.49 -11.66 -18.74
C ALA A 171 -14.71 -10.76 -18.90
N THR A 172 -15.64 -11.15 -19.77
CA THR A 172 -16.85 -10.38 -20.04
C THR A 172 -18.04 -10.86 -19.23
N GLN A 173 -18.94 -9.94 -18.91
CA GLN A 173 -20.23 -10.25 -18.28
C GLN A 173 -21.37 -9.87 -19.23
N ASN A 174 -22.38 -10.73 -19.35
CA ASN A 174 -23.59 -10.39 -20.11
C ASN A 174 -24.28 -9.16 -19.49
N GLY A 175 -24.60 -8.16 -20.30
CA GLY A 175 -25.11 -6.87 -19.84
C GLY A 175 -24.05 -5.78 -19.72
N ALA A 176 -22.77 -6.12 -19.72
CA ALA A 176 -21.71 -5.15 -19.49
C ALA A 176 -21.41 -4.28 -20.72
N ILE A 177 -20.99 -3.04 -20.46
CA ILE A 177 -20.53 -2.10 -21.48
C ILE A 177 -19.07 -1.75 -21.16
N TYR A 178 -18.23 -1.84 -22.18
CA TYR A 178 -16.81 -1.48 -22.07
C TYR A 178 -16.47 -0.33 -23.00
N GLU A 179 -15.53 0.50 -22.56
CA GLU A 179 -14.85 1.49 -23.38
C GLU A 179 -13.40 1.05 -23.58
N ILE A 180 -12.94 1.06 -24.83
CA ILE A 180 -11.56 0.76 -25.18
C ILE A 180 -10.96 2.01 -25.83
N LEU A 181 -9.78 2.41 -25.38
CA LEU A 181 -8.93 3.39 -26.05
C LEU A 181 -7.70 2.68 -26.62
N LEU A 182 -7.57 2.76 -27.95
CA LEU A 182 -6.44 2.27 -28.72
C LEU A 182 -5.83 3.46 -29.47
N PRO A 183 -4.71 4.03 -28.97
CA PRO A 183 -4.19 5.32 -29.42
C PRO A 183 -3.61 5.29 -30.84
N ASP A 184 -3.21 4.13 -31.35
CA ASP A 184 -2.98 3.98 -32.79
C ASP A 184 -3.23 2.52 -33.18
N SER A 185 -3.70 2.34 -34.39
CA SER A 185 -3.94 1.01 -34.95
C SER A 185 -3.77 1.05 -36.45
N ALA A 186 -3.27 -0.05 -36.97
CA ALA A 186 -3.15 -0.22 -38.40
C ALA A 186 -4.50 -0.55 -39.05
N GLN A 187 -4.63 -0.36 -40.36
CA GLN A 187 -5.82 -0.82 -41.09
C GLN A 187 -5.51 -2.07 -41.93
N PRO A 188 -6.29 -3.16 -41.80
CA PRO A 188 -7.36 -3.38 -40.82
C PRO A 188 -6.81 -3.85 -39.45
N THR A 189 -7.51 -3.47 -38.38
CA THR A 189 -7.34 -4.04 -37.04
C THR A 189 -8.57 -4.86 -36.70
N TYR A 190 -8.39 -6.02 -36.08
CA TYR A 190 -9.49 -6.89 -35.65
C TYR A 190 -9.48 -7.10 -34.15
N LEU A 191 -10.66 -7.12 -33.52
CA LEU A 191 -10.84 -7.73 -32.19
C LEU A 191 -11.51 -9.09 -32.37
N TYR A 192 -10.80 -10.14 -31.98
CA TYR A 192 -11.27 -11.51 -31.99
C TYR A 192 -11.83 -11.87 -30.62
N PRO A 193 -13.17 -11.87 -30.42
CA PRO A 193 -13.76 -12.16 -29.13
C PRO A 193 -13.44 -13.60 -28.71
N ASN A 194 -13.36 -13.86 -27.40
CA ASN A 194 -12.96 -15.18 -26.88
C ASN A 194 -11.59 -15.66 -27.41
N ASN A 195 -10.70 -14.72 -27.80
CA ASN A 195 -9.41 -15.01 -28.42
C ASN A 195 -9.51 -15.90 -29.67
N THR A 196 -10.65 -15.86 -30.37
CA THR A 196 -11.00 -16.79 -31.46
C THR A 196 -11.58 -16.03 -32.66
N SER A 197 -11.23 -16.46 -33.86
CA SER A 197 -11.82 -15.95 -35.10
C SER A 197 -13.06 -16.77 -35.49
N TYR A 198 -14.12 -16.10 -35.95
CA TYR A 198 -15.37 -16.76 -36.36
C TYR A 198 -15.71 -16.37 -37.80
N SER A 199 -15.40 -17.25 -38.74
CA SER A 199 -15.51 -16.98 -40.19
C SER A 199 -16.89 -16.43 -40.58
N ASN A 200 -16.90 -15.25 -41.21
CA ASN A 200 -18.07 -14.55 -41.74
C ASN A 200 -19.19 -14.30 -40.70
N GLN A 201 -18.87 -14.26 -39.41
CA GLN A 201 -19.86 -14.02 -38.35
C GLN A 201 -19.98 -12.54 -37.96
N PHE A 202 -19.19 -11.65 -38.54
CA PHE A 202 -19.21 -10.22 -38.18
C PHE A 202 -19.65 -9.39 -39.38
N THR A 203 -20.70 -8.58 -39.22
CA THR A 203 -21.12 -7.60 -40.22
C THR A 203 -20.60 -6.24 -39.80
N ASN A 204 -19.71 -5.66 -40.60
CA ASN A 204 -19.11 -4.36 -40.33
C ASN A 204 -19.67 -3.32 -41.29
N THR A 205 -19.85 -2.11 -40.79
CA THR A 205 -20.21 -0.94 -41.59
C THR A 205 -19.44 0.28 -41.10
N ARG A 206 -19.14 1.21 -42.00
CA ARG A 206 -18.63 2.53 -41.61
C ARG A 206 -19.22 3.65 -42.44
N LEU A 207 -19.26 4.83 -41.83
CA LEU A 207 -19.51 6.11 -42.45
C LEU A 207 -18.28 7.00 -42.22
N TYR A 208 -17.76 7.61 -43.28
CA TYR A 208 -16.55 8.41 -43.18
C TYR A 208 -16.53 9.59 -44.14
N THR A 209 -15.78 10.61 -43.76
CA THR A 209 -15.30 11.65 -44.67
C THR A 209 -13.89 11.30 -45.11
N TYR A 210 -13.60 11.50 -46.38
CA TYR A 210 -12.26 11.37 -46.95
C TYR A 210 -11.90 12.69 -47.64
N SER A 211 -10.72 13.22 -47.34
CA SER A 211 -10.19 14.39 -48.03
C SER A 211 -8.81 14.08 -48.57
N ASN A 212 -8.62 14.29 -49.86
CA ASN A 212 -7.31 14.41 -50.46
C ASN A 212 -7.07 15.86 -50.89
N ASN A 213 -5.93 16.14 -51.51
CA ASN A 213 -5.55 17.51 -51.88
C ASN A 213 -6.45 18.13 -52.98
N SER A 214 -7.38 17.38 -53.57
CA SER A 214 -8.20 17.81 -54.71
C SER A 214 -9.71 17.55 -54.55
N SER A 215 -10.13 16.83 -53.51
CA SER A 215 -11.53 16.43 -53.32
C SER A 215 -11.83 16.14 -51.85
N GLN A 216 -13.09 16.38 -51.47
CA GLN A 216 -13.68 15.93 -50.23
C GLN A 216 -14.91 15.08 -50.55
N THR A 217 -14.97 13.89 -49.98
CA THR A 217 -16.05 12.93 -50.22
C THR A 217 -16.59 12.40 -48.90
N VAL A 218 -17.87 12.02 -48.91
CA VAL A 218 -18.52 11.25 -47.85
C VAL A 218 -18.76 9.86 -48.42
N GLY A 219 -18.31 8.83 -47.71
CA GLY A 219 -18.39 7.45 -48.17
C GLY A 219 -18.98 6.53 -47.10
N THR A 220 -19.52 5.41 -47.58
CA THR A 220 -19.99 4.30 -46.76
C THR A 220 -19.49 2.99 -47.36
N ASP A 221 -19.02 2.08 -46.53
CA ASP A 221 -18.77 0.69 -46.95
C ASP A 221 -19.12 -0.29 -45.83
N GLY A 222 -19.14 -1.57 -46.19
CA GLY A 222 -19.39 -2.67 -45.27
C GLY A 222 -18.97 -4.00 -45.87
N ASP A 223 -18.68 -4.95 -44.99
CA ASP A 223 -18.23 -6.29 -45.32
C ASP A 223 -18.61 -7.31 -44.24
N THR A 224 -18.30 -8.57 -44.51
CA THR A 224 -18.33 -9.62 -43.49
C THR A 224 -16.93 -10.13 -43.20
N THR A 225 -16.61 -10.35 -41.93
CA THR A 225 -15.26 -10.69 -41.46
C THR A 225 -15.28 -11.75 -40.38
N SER A 226 -14.08 -12.15 -39.91
CA SER A 226 -13.87 -13.14 -38.85
C SER A 226 -13.71 -12.56 -37.44
N GLY A 227 -13.81 -11.24 -37.29
CA GLY A 227 -13.73 -10.51 -36.01
C GLY A 227 -14.28 -9.09 -36.18
N PHE A 228 -14.47 -8.37 -35.06
CA PHE A 228 -14.89 -6.98 -35.11
C PHE A 228 -13.81 -6.14 -35.80
N LYS A 229 -14.14 -5.50 -36.92
CA LYS A 229 -13.19 -4.75 -37.74
C LYS A 229 -13.13 -3.27 -37.34
N PHE A 230 -11.91 -2.77 -37.19
CA PHE A 230 -11.59 -1.37 -36.96
C PHE A 230 -10.68 -0.84 -38.07
N TYR A 231 -10.72 0.47 -38.24
CA TYR A 231 -9.98 1.21 -39.26
C TYR A 231 -8.86 2.01 -38.60
N SER A 232 -7.90 2.48 -39.41
CA SER A 232 -6.63 3.01 -38.88
C SER A 232 -6.80 4.22 -37.96
N GLY A 233 -5.80 4.39 -37.11
CA GLY A 233 -5.64 5.55 -36.24
C GLY A 233 -6.18 5.35 -34.82
N ILE A 234 -6.43 6.49 -34.15
CA ILE A 234 -6.92 6.53 -32.77
C ILE A 234 -8.34 6.00 -32.73
N ASN A 235 -8.53 4.85 -32.08
CA ASN A 235 -9.83 4.25 -31.90
C ASN A 235 -10.32 4.47 -30.47
N ARG A 236 -11.53 5.04 -30.33
CA ARG A 236 -12.33 4.91 -29.11
C ARG A 236 -13.51 4.00 -29.44
N ILE A 237 -13.55 2.86 -28.78
CA ILE A 237 -14.47 1.77 -29.09
C ILE A 237 -15.40 1.58 -27.90
N ILE A 238 -16.70 1.52 -28.15
CA ILE A 238 -17.71 1.14 -27.17
C ILE A 238 -18.16 -0.28 -27.51
N VAL A 239 -18.02 -1.19 -26.55
CA VAL A 239 -18.40 -2.59 -26.65
C VAL A 239 -19.68 -2.83 -25.86
N PHE A 240 -20.69 -3.37 -26.53
CA PHE A 240 -21.94 -3.80 -25.90
C PHE A 240 -21.96 -5.33 -25.84
N ASN A 241 -21.75 -5.88 -24.64
CA ASN A 241 -21.69 -7.31 -24.42
C ASN A 241 -23.06 -7.83 -23.95
N ASN A 242 -23.97 -8.07 -24.88
CA ASN A 242 -25.25 -8.72 -24.61
C ASN A 242 -25.33 -10.00 -25.45
N THR A 243 -25.61 -11.16 -24.85
CA THR A 243 -25.61 -12.46 -25.55
C THR A 243 -26.44 -12.44 -26.84
N GLY A 244 -27.60 -11.77 -26.82
CA GLY A 244 -28.49 -11.60 -27.98
C GLY A 244 -28.22 -10.39 -28.87
N ASN A 245 -27.27 -9.50 -28.52
CA ASN A 245 -26.98 -8.29 -29.28
C ASN A 245 -25.53 -7.82 -29.04
N LYS A 246 -24.58 -8.59 -29.55
CA LYS A 246 -23.13 -8.35 -29.41
C LYS A 246 -22.67 -7.39 -30.50
N ARG A 247 -22.25 -6.19 -30.11
CA ARG A 247 -21.87 -5.15 -31.07
C ARG A 247 -20.80 -4.22 -30.53
N VAL A 248 -20.10 -3.58 -31.44
CA VAL A 248 -19.14 -2.51 -31.14
C VAL A 248 -19.41 -1.29 -32.01
N ILE A 249 -19.10 -0.11 -31.48
CA ILE A 249 -19.10 1.16 -32.22
C ILE A 249 -17.76 1.81 -31.98
N ALA A 250 -17.05 2.21 -33.04
CA ALA A 250 -15.76 2.86 -32.93
C ALA A 250 -15.76 4.18 -33.71
N ARG A 251 -15.13 5.20 -33.16
CA ARG A 251 -14.69 6.37 -33.92
C ARG A 251 -13.22 6.20 -34.26
N TYR A 252 -12.81 6.62 -35.45
CA TYR A 252 -11.43 6.52 -35.90
C TYR A 252 -11.01 7.76 -36.71
N GLY A 253 -9.70 7.95 -36.84
CA GLY A 253 -9.10 9.05 -37.59
C GLY A 253 -7.73 8.68 -38.13
N ASP A 254 -7.59 8.59 -39.45
CA ASP A 254 -6.37 8.23 -40.17
C ASP A 254 -5.63 9.49 -40.65
N CYS A 255 -4.33 9.57 -40.41
CA CYS A 255 -3.48 10.67 -40.85
C CYS A 255 -3.07 10.59 -42.32
N GLY A 256 -2.98 9.39 -42.92
CA GLY A 256 -2.49 9.17 -44.29
C GLY A 256 -3.53 9.54 -45.35
N GLY A 257 -4.79 9.15 -45.15
CA GLY A 257 -5.89 9.49 -46.05
C GLY A 257 -6.77 10.66 -45.58
N LYS A 258 -6.44 11.30 -44.45
CA LYS A 258 -7.31 12.28 -43.77
C LYS A 258 -8.75 11.74 -43.63
N HIS A 259 -8.88 10.46 -43.26
CA HIS A 259 -10.17 9.84 -42.99
C HIS A 259 -10.60 10.16 -41.57
N ILE A 260 -11.86 10.57 -41.39
CA ILE A 260 -12.50 10.64 -40.08
C ILE A 260 -13.85 9.95 -40.22
N GLY A 261 -14.18 9.04 -39.31
CA GLY A 261 -15.39 8.27 -39.43
C GLY A 261 -15.84 7.58 -38.16
N ILE A 262 -16.97 6.92 -38.29
CA ILE A 262 -17.54 6.03 -37.31
C ILE A 262 -17.74 4.68 -37.99
N SER A 263 -17.30 3.61 -37.34
CA SER A 263 -17.60 2.24 -37.73
C SER A 263 -18.46 1.56 -36.67
N SER A 264 -19.25 0.59 -37.11
CA SER A 264 -19.97 -0.32 -36.24
C SER A 264 -19.79 -1.74 -36.73
N SER A 265 -19.84 -2.70 -35.81
CA SER A 265 -19.76 -4.10 -36.15
C SER A 265 -20.65 -4.92 -35.23
N TYR A 266 -21.36 -5.88 -35.81
CA TYR A 266 -22.28 -6.79 -35.15
C TYR A 266 -21.75 -8.21 -35.26
N TRP A 267 -21.77 -8.95 -34.16
CA TRP A 267 -21.49 -10.39 -34.17
C TRP A 267 -22.82 -11.15 -34.31
N ASN A 268 -23.02 -11.75 -35.48
CA ASN A 268 -24.27 -12.37 -35.90
C ASN A 268 -24.58 -13.69 -35.18
N ASP A 269 -23.57 -14.36 -34.64
CA ASP A 269 -23.76 -15.56 -33.83
C ASP A 269 -24.36 -15.18 -32.48
N THR A 270 -25.63 -15.51 -32.26
CA THR A 270 -26.34 -15.26 -30.99
C THR A 270 -26.20 -16.41 -29.99
N SER A 271 -25.62 -17.55 -30.39
CA SER A 271 -25.50 -18.76 -29.60
C SER A 271 -24.21 -18.85 -28.80
N THR A 272 -23.10 -18.34 -29.35
CA THR A 272 -21.81 -18.32 -28.65
C THR A 272 -21.79 -17.24 -27.57
N ASN A 273 -21.50 -17.64 -26.34
CA ASN A 273 -21.28 -16.72 -25.24
C ASN A 273 -20.00 -15.92 -25.46
N TRP A 274 -20.07 -14.59 -25.30
CA TRP A 274 -18.90 -13.74 -25.26
C TRP A 274 -18.37 -13.75 -23.83
N VAL A 275 -17.32 -14.52 -23.57
CA VAL A 275 -16.73 -14.75 -22.23
C VAL A 275 -15.40 -14.01 -22.01
N SER A 276 -14.74 -13.57 -23.10
CA SER A 276 -13.54 -12.74 -23.05
C SER A 276 -13.61 -11.63 -24.08
N LEU A 277 -13.22 -10.39 -23.73
CA LEU A 277 -13.13 -9.29 -24.71
C LEU A 277 -12.26 -9.66 -25.90
N GLY A 278 -11.23 -10.48 -25.68
CA GLY A 278 -10.51 -11.17 -26.74
C GLY A 278 -9.14 -10.58 -27.05
N THR A 279 -8.71 -10.77 -28.29
CA THR A 279 -7.38 -10.40 -28.78
C THR A 279 -7.47 -9.41 -29.92
N PHE A 280 -6.75 -8.31 -29.82
CA PHE A 280 -6.48 -7.46 -30.98
C PHE A 280 -5.47 -8.12 -31.91
N SER A 281 -5.73 -8.05 -33.22
CA SER A 281 -4.80 -8.43 -34.27
C SER A 281 -4.59 -7.27 -35.23
N PHE A 282 -3.32 -6.98 -35.47
CA PHE A 282 -2.83 -5.90 -36.31
C PHE A 282 -2.14 -6.47 -37.54
N ASN A 283 -2.10 -5.71 -38.64
CA ASN A 283 -1.42 -6.13 -39.87
C ASN A 283 0.12 -5.94 -39.83
N TRP A 284 0.65 -5.22 -38.83
CA TRP A 284 2.09 -5.04 -38.57
C TRP A 284 2.35 -4.95 -37.06
N SER A 285 3.59 -5.18 -36.66
CA SER A 285 4.00 -5.06 -35.26
C SER A 285 4.28 -3.60 -34.88
N PHE A 286 3.82 -3.18 -33.70
CA PHE A 286 4.17 -1.90 -33.10
C PHE A 286 4.14 -1.98 -31.56
N SER A 287 4.53 -0.90 -30.90
CA SER A 287 4.52 -0.79 -29.44
C SER A 287 3.51 0.26 -29.00
N GLY A 288 2.88 0.06 -27.84
CA GLY A 288 1.88 0.98 -27.34
C GLY A 288 1.18 0.46 -26.11
N PHE A 289 -0.04 0.93 -25.90
CA PHE A 289 -0.90 0.47 -24.82
C PHE A 289 -2.36 0.45 -25.24
N VAL A 290 -3.16 -0.35 -24.54
CA VAL A 290 -4.63 -0.37 -24.61
C VAL A 290 -5.16 0.01 -23.23
N LEU A 291 -6.15 0.90 -23.19
CA LEU A 291 -6.94 1.13 -21.99
C LEU A 291 -8.31 0.51 -22.18
N VAL A 292 -8.80 -0.21 -21.18
CA VAL A 292 -10.15 -0.79 -21.20
C VAL A 292 -10.87 -0.47 -19.90
N ARG A 293 -12.01 0.22 -19.97
CA ARG A 293 -12.82 0.56 -18.80
C ARG A 293 -14.16 -0.14 -18.86
N ARG A 294 -14.62 -0.69 -17.73
CA ARG A 294 -16.00 -1.15 -17.59
C ARG A 294 -16.90 -0.01 -17.13
N LEU A 295 -17.97 0.26 -17.89
CA LEU A 295 -18.89 1.37 -17.64
C LEU A 295 -20.12 0.96 -16.79
N VAL A 296 -20.58 -0.28 -16.97
CA VAL A 296 -21.70 -0.94 -16.25
C VAL A 296 -21.44 -2.44 -16.16
#